data_AF-Q4UK42-F1
#
_entry.id   AF-Q4UK42-F1
#
_cell.length_a   1.000
_cell.length_b   1.000
_cell.length_c   1.000
_cell.angle_alpha   90.00
_cell.angle_beta   90.00
_cell.angle_gamma   90.00
#
_symmetry.space_group_name_H-M   'P 1'
#
loop_
_entity.id
_entity.type
_entity.pdbx_description
1 polymer ?
#
loop_
_entity_poly.entity_id
_entity_poly.type
_entity_poly.pdbx_seq_one_letter_code
_entity_poly.pdbx_strand_id
1 'polypeptide(L)'
;MDSYGGMARHGGGCFSGKDPTKIDRSAAYMARYIAKNIVGAGLADRCEIQISYAIGVAAPVSIYAETFGTSKLSNEQITKLITQHFDMRPGRIIKHLKLRTPCYQKTASYDHFGREDENFAGSN
;
A
#
# COMPACT_ATOMS: atom_id res chain seq x y z
N MET A 1 17.58 -2.44 -0.65
CA MET A 1 16.79 -3.69 -0.80
C MET A 1 15.38 -3.32 -0.35
N ASP A 2 14.62 -2.63 -1.21
CA ASP A 2 13.65 -1.61 -0.74
C ASP A 2 12.19 -2.09 -0.69
N SER A 3 11.96 -3.36 -0.40
CA SER A 3 10.60 -3.91 -0.33
C SER A 3 10.46 -4.92 0.80
N TYR A 4 10.58 -6.22 0.54
CA TYR A 4 10.28 -7.25 1.55
C TYR A 4 11.26 -8.43 1.52
N GLY A 5 12.52 -8.20 1.14
CA GLY A 5 13.55 -9.25 1.17
C GLY A 5 13.21 -10.52 0.37
N GLY A 6 12.36 -10.44 -0.67
CA GLY A 6 11.98 -11.58 -1.51
C GLY A 6 10.67 -12.31 -1.12
N MET A 7 9.96 -11.89 -0.07
CA MET A 7 8.75 -12.58 0.42
C MET A 7 7.44 -12.17 -0.29
N ALA A 8 7.40 -10.98 -0.90
CA ALA A 8 6.24 -10.45 -1.61
C ALA A 8 6.59 -10.18 -3.07
N ARG A 9 5.65 -10.46 -3.99
CA ARG A 9 5.87 -10.21 -5.42
C ARG A 9 6.01 -8.71 -5.66
N HIS A 10 7.13 -8.30 -6.28
CA HIS A 10 7.42 -6.90 -6.56
C HIS A 10 7.16 -6.59 -8.04
N GLY A 11 6.23 -5.68 -8.33
CA GLY A 11 5.88 -5.26 -9.70
C GLY A 11 6.94 -4.42 -10.45
N GLY A 12 8.20 -4.40 -9.98
CA GLY A 12 9.33 -3.75 -10.68
C GLY A 12 9.45 -2.22 -10.53
N GLY A 13 8.61 -1.57 -9.73
CA GLY A 13 8.64 -0.13 -9.52
C GLY A 13 9.70 0.33 -8.51
N CYS A 14 10.83 0.86 -9.00
CA CYS A 14 11.89 1.43 -8.16
C CYS A 14 11.39 2.65 -7.37
N PHE A 15 11.57 2.65 -6.03
CA PHE A 15 10.98 3.62 -5.10
C PHE A 15 11.72 4.94 -4.96
N SER A 16 13.00 5.04 -5.31
CA SER A 16 13.85 6.22 -5.07
C SER A 16 13.85 7.22 -6.24
N GLY A 17 13.80 8.53 -5.93
CA GLY A 17 13.95 9.63 -6.91
C GLY A 17 12.70 10.08 -7.67
N LYS A 18 11.51 9.54 -7.37
CA LYS A 18 10.28 9.85 -8.11
C LYS A 18 9.34 10.77 -7.32
N ASP A 19 8.89 11.86 -7.95
CA ASP A 19 7.85 12.76 -7.44
C ASP A 19 6.56 11.96 -7.10
N PRO A 20 5.79 12.33 -6.04
CA PRO A 20 4.58 11.61 -5.62
C PRO A 20 3.48 11.48 -6.70
N THR A 21 3.56 12.20 -7.82
CA THR A 21 2.73 11.94 -9.01
C THR A 21 3.04 10.60 -9.68
N LYS A 22 4.19 9.97 -9.41
CA LYS A 22 4.52 8.64 -9.89
C LYS A 22 3.79 7.60 -9.06
N ILE A 23 2.81 6.98 -9.70
CA ILE A 23 1.86 6.03 -9.12
C ILE A 23 2.57 4.85 -8.41
N ASP A 24 3.75 4.45 -8.89
CA ASP A 24 4.54 3.36 -8.33
C ASP A 24 4.77 3.51 -6.81
N ARG A 25 5.07 4.73 -6.34
CA ARG A 25 5.36 4.97 -4.91
C ARG A 25 4.09 5.11 -4.08
N SER A 26 3.14 5.92 -4.55
CA SER A 26 1.91 6.18 -3.80
C SER A 26 1.02 4.93 -3.70
N ALA A 27 0.89 4.15 -4.78
CA ALA A 27 0.15 2.89 -4.77
C ALA A 27 0.80 1.86 -3.84
N ALA A 28 2.13 1.75 -3.82
CA ALA A 28 2.81 0.83 -2.91
C ALA A 28 2.60 1.19 -1.43
N TYR A 29 2.64 2.48 -1.08
CA TYR A 29 2.32 2.92 0.29
C TYR A 29 0.87 2.63 0.67
N MET A 30 -0.06 2.84 -0.26
CA MET A 30 -1.47 2.52 -0.03
C MET A 30 -1.68 1.00 0.11
N ALA A 31 -1.04 0.19 -0.73
CA ALA A 31 -1.08 -1.27 -0.64
C ALA A 31 -0.59 -1.75 0.74
N ARG A 32 0.52 -1.19 1.24
CA ARG A 32 1.02 -1.47 2.58
C ARG A 32 0.04 -1.05 3.67
N TYR A 33 -0.51 0.16 3.58
CA TYR A 33 -1.49 0.67 4.54
C TYR A 33 -2.69 -0.27 4.64
N ILE A 34 -3.24 -0.67 3.48
CA ILE A 34 -4.38 -1.58 3.41
C ILE A 34 -4.03 -2.95 4.00
N ALA A 35 -2.90 -3.55 3.59
CA ALA A 35 -2.47 -4.85 4.11
C ALA A 35 -2.29 -4.84 5.63
N LYS A 36 -1.69 -3.77 6.19
CA LYS A 36 -1.54 -3.60 7.64
C LYS A 36 -2.91 -3.53 8.34
N ASN A 37 -3.88 -2.81 7.76
CA ASN A 37 -5.22 -2.70 8.33
C ASN A 37 -5.99 -4.04 8.27
N ILE A 38 -5.85 -4.80 7.20
CA ILE A 38 -6.48 -6.13 7.08
C ILE A 38 -5.98 -7.08 8.17
N VAL A 39 -4.65 -7.12 8.37
CA VAL A 39 -4.05 -7.95 9.42
C VAL A 39 -4.38 -7.41 10.82
N GLY A 40 -4.29 -6.09 11.01
CA GLY A 40 -4.63 -5.44 12.29
C GLY A 40 -6.09 -5.58 12.70
N ALA A 41 -7.00 -5.68 11.74
CA ALA A 41 -8.42 -5.97 11.97
C ALA A 41 -8.72 -7.47 12.19
N GLY A 42 -7.70 -8.34 12.16
CA GLY A 42 -7.85 -9.77 12.35
C GLY A 42 -8.59 -10.49 11.21
N LEU A 43 -8.62 -9.88 10.01
CA LEU A 43 -9.27 -10.49 8.85
C LEU A 43 -8.42 -11.59 8.21
N ALA A 44 -7.09 -11.50 8.34
CA ALA A 44 -6.13 -12.49 7.85
C ALA A 44 -4.82 -12.40 8.65
N ASP A 45 -4.06 -13.49 8.76
CA ASP A 45 -2.73 -13.46 9.40
C ASP A 45 -1.66 -12.85 8.49
N ARG A 46 -1.86 -12.94 7.16
CA ARG A 46 -1.01 -12.27 6.16
C ARG A 46 -1.83 -11.88 4.93
N CYS A 47 -1.44 -10.77 4.31
CA CYS A 47 -2.13 -10.23 3.14
C CYS A 47 -1.14 -9.58 2.17
N GLU A 48 -1.26 -9.92 0.89
CA GLU A 48 -0.61 -9.23 -0.23
C GLU A 48 -1.67 -8.48 -1.04
N ILE A 49 -1.39 -7.21 -1.37
CA ILE A 49 -2.26 -6.38 -2.19
C ILE A 49 -1.55 -6.06 -3.51
N GLN A 50 -2.20 -6.40 -4.62
CA GLN A 50 -1.74 -6.09 -5.97
C GLN A 50 -2.63 -5.02 -6.57
N ILE A 51 -2.03 -4.01 -7.21
CA ILE A 51 -2.74 -2.90 -7.84
C ILE A 51 -2.11 -2.64 -9.20
N SER A 52 -2.94 -2.60 -10.24
CA SER A 52 -2.51 -2.30 -11.61
C SER A 52 -3.13 -1.00 -12.11
N TYR A 53 -2.33 -0.16 -12.77
CA TYR A 53 -2.78 1.08 -13.41
C TYR A 53 -2.41 1.09 -14.88
N ALA A 54 -3.23 1.75 -15.69
CA ALA A 54 -2.91 2.08 -17.09
C ALA A 54 -2.53 3.56 -17.18
N ILE A 55 -1.59 3.87 -18.08
CA ILE A 55 -1.19 5.26 -18.35
C ILE A 55 -2.41 6.07 -18.81
N GLY A 56 -2.63 7.24 -18.20
CA GLY A 56 -3.76 8.12 -18.51
C GLY A 56 -5.09 7.74 -17.85
N VAL A 57 -5.16 6.62 -17.12
CA VAL A 57 -6.37 6.20 -16.39
C VAL A 57 -6.20 6.49 -14.90
N ALA A 58 -7.09 7.33 -14.35
CA ALA A 58 -6.99 7.73 -12.95
C ALA A 58 -7.38 6.61 -11.97
N ALA A 59 -8.34 5.77 -12.32
CA ALA A 59 -8.72 4.61 -11.52
C ALA A 59 -7.77 3.44 -11.79
N PRO A 60 -7.52 2.55 -10.81
CA PRO A 60 -6.81 1.31 -11.08
C PRO A 60 -7.60 0.43 -12.05
N VAL A 61 -6.88 -0.25 -12.92
CA VAL A 61 -7.43 -1.25 -13.84
C VAL A 61 -7.80 -2.52 -13.07
N SER A 62 -7.00 -2.87 -12.06
CA SER A 62 -7.31 -3.98 -11.17
C SER A 62 -6.76 -3.74 -9.76
N ILE A 63 -7.48 -4.28 -8.77
CA ILE A 63 -7.04 -4.44 -7.38
C ILE A 63 -7.33 -5.89 -7.02
N TYR A 64 -6.37 -6.56 -6.38
CA TYR A 64 -6.55 -7.93 -5.89
C TYR A 64 -5.87 -8.10 -4.53
N ALA A 65 -6.55 -8.79 -3.63
CA ALA A 65 -6.00 -9.20 -2.33
C ALA A 65 -5.76 -10.70 -2.31
N GLU A 66 -4.57 -11.12 -1.86
CA GLU A 66 -4.22 -12.51 -1.60
C GLU A 66 -3.96 -12.69 -0.11
N THR A 67 -4.70 -13.60 0.53
CA THR A 67 -4.54 -13.91 1.97
C THR A 67 -3.88 -15.25 2.23
N PHE A 68 -3.53 -15.99 1.19
CA PHE A 68 -2.81 -17.26 1.25
C PHE A 68 -3.48 -18.29 2.16
N GLY A 69 -4.83 -18.30 2.17
CA GLY A 69 -5.63 -19.22 2.99
C GLY A 69 -5.70 -18.87 4.49
N THR A 70 -5.20 -17.71 4.91
CA THR A 70 -5.20 -17.29 6.34
C THR A 70 -6.43 -16.48 6.75
N SER A 71 -7.35 -16.24 5.82
CA SER A 71 -8.62 -15.54 6.06
C SER A 71 -9.79 -16.50 6.05
N LYS A 72 -10.83 -16.19 6.83
CA LYS A 72 -12.15 -16.85 6.73
C LYS A 72 -12.99 -16.33 5.55
N LEU A 73 -12.69 -15.14 5.06
CA LEU A 73 -13.31 -14.53 3.88
C LEU A 73 -12.50 -14.88 2.62
N SER A 74 -13.18 -15.00 1.49
CA SER A 74 -12.52 -15.19 0.20
C SER A 74 -11.71 -13.96 -0.20
N ASN A 75 -10.69 -14.17 -1.03
CA ASN A 75 -9.86 -13.10 -1.59
C ASN A 75 -10.71 -12.05 -2.34
N GLU A 76 -11.78 -12.47 -3.01
CA GLU A 76 -12.74 -11.60 -3.70
C GLU A 76 -13.54 -10.75 -2.71
N GLN A 77 -13.99 -11.33 -1.58
CA GLN A 77 -14.71 -10.59 -0.54
C GLN A 77 -13.82 -9.50 0.07
N ILE A 78 -12.56 -9.82 0.35
CA ILE A 78 -11.59 -8.85 0.86
C ILE A 78 -11.30 -7.76 -0.17
N THR A 79 -11.10 -8.14 -1.43
CA THR A 79 -10.94 -7.20 -2.54
C THR A 79 -12.14 -6.24 -2.65
N LYS A 80 -13.36 -6.75 -2.48
CA LYS A 80 -14.58 -5.95 -2.46
C LYS A 80 -14.59 -4.97 -1.28
N LEU A 81 -14.22 -5.42 -0.08
CA LEU A 81 -14.11 -4.52 1.09
C LEU A 81 -13.10 -3.40 0.83
N ILE A 82 -11.92 -3.73 0.27
CA ILE A 82 -10.91 -2.73 -0.07
C ILE A 82 -11.48 -1.68 -1.02
N THR A 83 -12.09 -2.11 -2.12
CA THR A 83 -12.65 -1.18 -3.13
C THR A 83 -13.82 -0.35 -2.62
N GLN A 84 -14.54 -0.81 -1.58
CA GLN A 84 -15.60 -0.05 -0.92
C GLN A 84 -15.07 1.02 0.04
N HIS A 85 -13.98 0.73 0.74
CA HIS A 85 -13.43 1.62 1.77
C HIS A 85 -12.34 2.58 1.26
N PHE A 86 -11.63 2.21 0.20
CA PHE A 86 -10.47 2.94 -0.27
C PHE A 86 -10.63 3.43 -1.71
N ASP A 87 -10.52 4.76 -1.88
CA ASP A 87 -10.45 5.40 -3.18
C ASP A 87 -9.00 5.38 -3.69
N MET A 88 -8.73 4.45 -4.59
CA MET A 88 -7.39 4.15 -5.09
C MET A 88 -6.96 5.04 -6.27
N ARG A 89 -7.63 6.17 -6.50
CA ARG A 89 -7.15 7.16 -7.48
C ARG A 89 -5.89 7.88 -6.93
N PRO A 90 -4.85 8.15 -7.74
CA PRO A 90 -3.58 8.72 -7.28
C PRO A 90 -3.74 9.96 -6.39
N GLY A 91 -4.57 10.92 -6.82
CA GLY A 91 -4.83 12.15 -6.05
C GLY A 91 -5.52 11.91 -4.70
N ARG A 92 -6.33 10.84 -4.60
CA ARG A 92 -7.04 10.44 -3.39
C ARG A 92 -6.11 9.72 -2.42
N ILE A 93 -5.24 8.86 -2.93
CA ILE A 93 -4.16 8.24 -2.16
C ILE A 93 -3.24 9.30 -1.54
N ILE A 94 -2.75 10.25 -2.35
CA ILE A 94 -1.88 11.34 -1.88
C ILE A 94 -2.55 12.14 -0.76
N LYS A 95 -3.85 12.43 -0.91
CA LYS A 95 -4.62 13.15 0.11
C LYS A 95 -4.82 12.31 1.38
N HIS A 96 -5.18 11.04 1.22
CA HIS A 96 -5.45 10.11 2.32
C HIS A 96 -4.20 9.92 3.18
N LEU A 97 -3.06 9.64 2.53
CA LEU A 97 -1.78 9.41 3.19
C LEU A 97 -0.98 10.70 3.49
N LYS A 98 -1.56 11.88 3.24
CA LYS A 98 -0.92 13.20 3.46
C LYS A 98 0.50 13.30 2.87
N LEU A 99 0.70 12.74 1.67
CA LEU A 99 2.00 12.66 0.98
C LEU A 99 2.51 14.00 0.42
N ARG A 100 1.91 15.14 0.75
CA ARG A 100 2.43 16.47 0.36
C ARG A 100 3.13 17.21 1.50
N THR A 101 3.34 16.55 2.62
CA THR A 101 4.02 17.09 3.81
C THR A 101 5.52 16.78 3.71
N PRO A 102 6.44 17.69 4.09
CA PRO A 102 7.89 17.43 4.03
C PRO A 102 8.31 16.47 5.16
N CYS A 103 8.07 15.18 4.99
CA CYS A 103 8.50 14.12 5.92
C CYS A 103 9.42 13.06 5.26
N TYR A 104 9.80 13.26 4.00
CA TYR A 104 10.58 12.31 3.20
C TYR A 104 12.06 12.18 3.58
N GLN A 105 12.59 13.10 4.38
CA GLN A 105 14.00 13.07 4.80
C GLN A 105 14.29 11.97 5.84
N LYS A 106 13.27 11.52 6.59
CA LYS A 106 13.42 10.44 7.59
C LYS A 106 13.30 9.03 7.01
N THR A 107 12.84 8.88 5.76
CA THR A 107 12.70 7.57 5.12
C THR A 107 13.87 7.21 4.20
N ALA A 108 14.82 8.13 3.98
CA ALA A 108 15.93 7.95 3.04
C ALA A 108 17.13 7.16 3.59
N SER A 109 17.09 6.70 4.84
CA SER A 109 18.12 5.84 5.43
C SER A 109 17.53 4.93 6.49
N TYR A 110 17.79 3.62 6.34
CA TYR A 110 17.37 2.51 7.22
C TYR A 110 15.87 2.21 7.24
N ASP A 111 15.46 1.33 6.31
CA ASP A 111 14.17 0.64 6.13
C ASP A 111 12.88 1.47 6.29
N HIS A 112 12.08 1.53 5.23
CA HIS A 112 10.80 2.24 5.19
C HIS A 112 9.70 1.61 6.05
N PHE A 113 9.90 0.41 6.58
CA PHE A 113 8.88 -0.37 7.26
C PHE A 113 9.42 -0.96 8.56
N GLY A 114 8.68 -0.79 9.67
CA GLY A 114 8.97 -1.46 10.94
C GLY A 114 9.45 -0.58 12.11
N ARG A 115 9.35 0.76 12.03
CA ARG A 115 9.64 1.61 13.22
C ARG A 115 8.43 1.69 14.15
N GLU A 116 8.68 1.38 15.42
CA GLU A 116 7.84 1.74 16.57
C GLU A 116 8.25 3.12 17.10
N ASP A 117 8.27 4.15 16.24
CA ASP A 117 8.47 5.53 16.69
C ASP A 117 7.13 6.25 16.76
N GLU A 118 6.81 6.77 17.94
CA GLU A 118 5.53 7.39 18.37
C GLU A 118 5.08 8.66 17.61
N ASN A 119 5.62 8.93 16.41
CA ASN A 119 5.21 10.06 15.57
C ASN A 119 4.80 9.67 14.15
N PHE A 120 4.30 8.44 13.98
CA PHE A 120 3.76 7.97 12.70
C PHE A 120 2.27 8.33 12.55
N ALA A 121 1.93 9.13 11.55
CA ALA A 121 0.54 9.50 11.21
C ALA A 121 -0.27 8.35 10.53
N GLY A 122 0.11 7.10 10.75
CA GLY A 122 -0.56 5.90 10.21
C GLY A 122 -0.66 4.77 11.24
N SER A 123 -0.77 5.14 12.51
CA SER A 123 -1.05 4.23 13.63
C SER A 123 -2.48 4.35 14.19
N ASN A 124 -3.39 5.05 13.52
CA ASN A 124 -4.83 5.04 13.83
C ASN A 124 -5.66 4.89 12.56
#